data_AF-A0A0T9UMP8-F1
#
_entry.id   AF-A0A0T9UMP8-F1
#
_cell.length_a   1.000
_cell.length_b   1.000
_cell.length_c   1.000
_cell.angle_alpha   90.00
_cell.angle_beta   90.00
_cell.angle_gamma   90.00
#
_symmetry.space_group_name_H-M   'P 1'
#
loop_
_entity.id
_entity.type
_entity.pdbx_description
1 polymer ?
#
loop_
_entity_poly.entity_id
_entity_poly.type
_entity_poly.pdbx_seq_one_letter_code
_entity_poly.pdbx_strand_id
1 'polypeptide(L)'
;MTEDQLKAAVGYTTEAKKFFKDLAHRLPQHEELIMTIVQEVEQQAAQEMALKIAHKMLINGFERNKVMRLTGLNDEVLTKTTTS
;
A
#
# COMPACT_ATOMS: atom_id res chain seq x y z
N MET A 1 -12.88 -4.01 -9.94
CA MET A 1 -11.83 -4.89 -9.40
C MET A 1 -12.44 -6.28 -9.38
N THR A 2 -12.07 -7.12 -10.34
CA THR A 2 -12.61 -8.48 -10.47
C THR A 2 -11.93 -9.39 -9.47
N GLU A 3 -12.59 -10.49 -9.09
CA GLU A 3 -12.06 -11.50 -8.16
C GLU A 3 -10.68 -12.03 -8.61
N ASP A 4 -10.47 -12.14 -9.92
CA ASP A 4 -9.21 -12.59 -10.52
C ASP A 4 -8.04 -11.63 -10.26
N GLN A 5 -8.29 -10.32 -10.29
CA GLN A 5 -7.24 -9.33 -9.95
C GLN A 5 -6.90 -9.36 -8.45
N LEU A 6 -7.87 -9.70 -7.60
CA LEU A 6 -7.62 -9.86 -6.16
C LEU A 6 -6.75 -11.09 -5.88
N LYS A 7 -7.08 -12.23 -6.51
CA LYS A 7 -6.31 -13.49 -6.37
C LYS A 7 -4.89 -13.35 -6.89
N ALA A 8 -4.72 -12.71 -8.05
CA ALA A 8 -3.40 -12.42 -8.59
C ALA A 8 -2.61 -11.54 -7.63
N ALA A 9 -3.18 -10.43 -7.13
CA ALA A 9 -2.50 -9.55 -6.18
C ALA A 9 -2.09 -10.26 -4.88
N VAL A 10 -2.96 -11.09 -4.30
CA VAL A 10 -2.64 -11.88 -3.09
C VAL A 10 -1.50 -12.87 -3.36
N GLY A 11 -1.51 -13.52 -4.52
CA GLY A 11 -0.45 -14.40 -5.02
C GLY A 11 0.74 -13.68 -5.65
N TYR A 12 0.91 -12.37 -5.44
CA TYR A 12 2.21 -11.69 -5.61
C TYR A 12 2.74 -11.24 -4.25
N THR A 13 1.84 -10.83 -3.34
CA THR A 13 2.22 -10.43 -1.98
C THR A 13 2.76 -11.60 -1.14
N THR A 14 2.36 -12.84 -1.44
CA THR A 14 2.82 -14.03 -0.69
C THR A 14 4.25 -14.41 -1.09
N GLU A 15 4.58 -14.29 -2.37
CA GLU A 15 5.83 -14.64 -3.02
C GLU A 15 6.90 -13.60 -2.68
N ALA A 16 6.53 -12.31 -2.71
CA ALA A 16 7.41 -11.23 -2.26
C ALA A 16 7.78 -11.40 -0.77
N LYS A 17 6.79 -11.66 0.10
CA LYS A 17 7.04 -11.91 1.53
C LYS A 17 7.95 -13.11 1.77
N LYS A 18 7.75 -14.18 0.99
CA LYS A 18 8.62 -15.37 1.06
C LYS A 18 10.05 -15.03 0.64
N PHE A 19 10.23 -14.28 -0.45
CA PHE A 19 11.54 -13.83 -0.91
C PHE A 19 12.29 -13.03 0.15
N PHE A 20 11.66 -12.02 0.76
CA PHE A 20 12.34 -11.20 1.78
C PHE A 20 12.66 -11.99 3.06
N LYS A 21 11.79 -12.93 3.45
CA LYS A 21 12.12 -13.87 4.53
C LYS A 21 13.34 -14.72 4.18
N ASP A 22 13.36 -15.33 2.99
CA ASP A 22 14.50 -16.14 2.56
C ASP A 22 15.80 -15.31 2.49
N LEU A 23 15.69 -14.04 2.08
CA LEU A 23 16.82 -13.11 2.02
C LEU A 23 17.37 -12.78 3.42
N ALA A 24 16.49 -12.50 4.39
CA ALA A 24 16.89 -12.25 5.78
C ALA A 24 17.61 -13.46 6.40
N HIS A 25 17.14 -14.68 6.13
CA HIS A 25 17.80 -15.90 6.61
C HIS A 25 19.18 -16.12 5.99
N ARG A 26 19.37 -15.75 4.71
CA ARG A 26 20.66 -15.91 4.00
C ARG A 26 21.67 -14.83 4.36
N LEU A 27 21.19 -13.66 4.77
CA LEU A 27 22.00 -12.49 5.10
C LEU A 27 21.68 -12.03 6.53
N PRO A 28 21.99 -12.83 7.55
CA PRO A 28 21.67 -12.48 8.94
C PRO A 28 22.35 -11.19 9.38
N GLN A 29 23.51 -10.84 8.82
CA GLN A 29 24.16 -9.54 9.10
C GLN A 29 23.39 -8.31 8.56
N HIS A 30 22.37 -8.52 7.72
CA HIS A 30 21.54 -7.47 7.14
C HIS A 30 20.05 -7.66 7.46
N GLU A 31 19.71 -8.52 8.42
CA GLU A 31 18.32 -8.84 8.77
C GLU A 31 17.51 -7.58 9.12
N GLU A 32 18.06 -6.69 9.95
CA GLU A 32 17.41 -5.44 10.33
C GLU A 32 17.09 -4.58 9.10
N LEU A 33 18.07 -4.34 8.23
CA LEU A 33 17.89 -3.57 7.00
C LEU A 33 16.83 -4.21 6.09
N ILE A 34 16.83 -5.53 5.95
CA ILE A 34 15.86 -6.26 5.13
C ILE A 34 14.46 -6.13 5.71
N MET A 35 14.29 -6.24 7.03
CA MET A 35 13.01 -6.05 7.70
C MET A 35 12.51 -4.61 7.55
N THR A 36 13.39 -3.61 7.63
CA THR A 36 13.05 -2.20 7.34
C THR A 36 12.53 -2.05 5.90
N ILE A 37 13.23 -2.62 4.91
CA ILE A 37 12.79 -2.59 3.51
C ILE A 37 11.41 -3.25 3.35
N VAL A 38 11.16 -4.39 4.01
CA VAL A 38 9.85 -5.05 3.99
C VAL A 38 8.77 -4.13 4.56
N GLN A 39 9.02 -3.50 5.70
CA GLN A 39 8.07 -2.59 6.34
C GLN A 39 7.77 -1.38 5.45
N GLU A 40 8.78 -0.78 4.84
CA GLU A 40 8.60 0.34 3.91
C GLU A 40 7.77 -0.07 2.69
N VAL A 41 8.04 -1.23 2.10
CA VAL A 41 7.28 -1.76 0.97
C VAL A 41 5.82 -2.00 1.34
N GLU A 42 5.54 -2.59 2.51
CA GLU A 42 4.17 -2.82 2.99
C GLU A 42 3.44 -1.50 3.26
N GLN A 43 4.13 -0.53 3.87
CA GLN A 43 3.57 0.79 4.15
C GLN A 43 3.24 1.53 2.85
N GLN A 44 4.13 1.50 1.87
CA GLN A 44 3.91 2.12 0.56
C GLN A 44 2.74 1.49 -0.18
N ALA A 45 2.63 0.15 -0.18
CA ALA A 45 1.51 -0.55 -0.80
C ALA A 45 0.16 -0.22 -0.12
N ALA A 46 0.13 -0.15 1.21
CA ALA A 46 -1.06 0.25 1.96
C ALA A 46 -1.46 1.70 1.65
N GLN A 47 -0.50 2.62 1.58
CA GLN A 47 -0.74 4.02 1.23
C GLN A 47 -1.27 4.16 -0.20
N GLU A 48 -0.71 3.43 -1.16
CA GLU A 48 -1.18 3.44 -2.55
C GLU A 48 -2.62 2.91 -2.65
N MET A 49 -2.96 1.85 -1.91
CA MET A 49 -4.33 1.33 -1.87
C MET A 49 -5.29 2.33 -1.25
N ALA A 50 -4.91 2.95 -0.13
CA ALA A 50 -5.70 3.99 0.53
C ALA A 50 -5.96 5.19 -0.40
N LEU A 51 -4.95 5.59 -1.18
CA LEU A 51 -5.07 6.64 -2.20
C LEU A 51 -6.04 6.27 -3.31
N LYS A 52 -5.95 5.04 -3.86
CA LYS A 52 -6.88 4.55 -4.89
C LYS A 52 -8.32 4.53 -4.39
N ILE A 53 -8.53 4.15 -3.12
CA ILE A 53 -9.85 4.18 -2.49
C ILE A 53 -10.32 5.63 -2.31
N ALA A 54 -9.48 6.50 -1.76
CA ALA A 54 -9.80 7.92 -1.57
C ALA A 54 -10.20 8.60 -2.88
N HIS A 55 -9.45 8.37 -3.95
CA HIS A 55 -9.74 8.91 -5.27
C HIS A 55 -11.12 8.47 -5.79
N LYS A 56 -11.44 7.17 -5.68
CA LYS A 56 -12.78 6.65 -6.05
C LYS A 56 -13.89 7.25 -5.20
N MET A 57 -13.66 7.44 -3.89
CA MET A 57 -14.64 8.07 -3.00
C MET A 57 -14.90 9.52 -3.40
N LEU A 58 -13.85 10.28 -3.72
CA LEU A 58 -13.98 11.66 -4.19
C LEU A 58 -14.74 11.75 -5.51
N ILE A 59 -14.42 10.89 -6.49
CA ILE A 59 -15.16 10.80 -7.75
C ILE A 59 -16.64 10.48 -7.52
N ASN A 60 -16.93 9.62 -6.54
CA ASN A 60 -18.30 9.26 -6.15
C ASN A 60 -18.99 10.32 -5.26
N GLY A 61 -18.41 11.52 -5.12
CA GLY A 61 -19.01 12.66 -4.42
C GLY A 61 -18.88 12.63 -2.90
N PHE A 62 -17.95 11.85 -2.35
CA PHE A 62 -17.70 11.87 -0.91
C PHE A 62 -16.96 13.15 -0.52
N GLU A 63 -17.46 13.81 0.52
CA GLU A 63 -16.81 14.95 1.17
C GLU A 63 -15.37 14.63 1.59
N ARG A 64 -14.43 15.56 1.31
CA ARG A 64 -12.99 15.39 1.58
C ARG A 64 -12.70 15.02 3.04
N ASN A 65 -13.37 15.67 3.99
CA ASN A 65 -13.26 15.37 5.42
C ASN A 65 -13.71 13.95 5.78
N LYS A 66 -14.73 13.44 5.09
CA LYS A 66 -15.22 12.07 5.27
C LYS A 66 -14.23 11.06 4.68
N VAL A 67 -13.63 11.38 3.54
CA VAL A 67 -12.58 10.55 2.92
C VAL A 67 -11.37 10.44 3.84
N MET A 68 -10.82 11.56 4.33
CA MET A 68 -9.66 11.57 5.25
C MET A 68 -9.90 10.70 6.49
N ARG A 69 -11.07 10.82 7.12
CA ARG A 69 -11.42 10.03 8.31
C ARG A 69 -11.51 8.52 8.02
N LEU A 70 -11.98 8.14 6.82
CA LEU A 70 -12.20 6.73 6.46
C LEU A 70 -10.94 6.05 5.91
N THR A 71 -10.03 6.81 5.29
CA THR A 71 -8.79 6.27 4.73
C THR A 71 -7.56 6.49 5.62
N GLY A 72 -7.67 7.33 6.66
CA GLY A 72 -6.55 7.71 7.52
C GLY A 72 -5.54 8.64 6.83
N LEU A 73 -5.85 9.12 5.62
CA LEU A 73 -4.99 10.02 4.87
C LEU A 73 -5.17 11.47 5.35
N ASN A 74 -4.08 12.24 5.31
CA ASN A 74 -4.12 13.68 5.54
C ASN A 74 -4.34 14.45 4.23
N ASP A 75 -4.56 15.75 4.35
CA ASP A 75 -4.91 16.59 3.19
C ASP A 75 -3.73 16.80 2.22
N GLU A 76 -2.50 16.87 2.74
CA GLU A 76 -1.28 16.99 1.92
C GLU A 76 -1.15 15.84 0.92
N VAL A 77 -1.46 14.61 1.36
CA VAL A 77 -1.40 13.42 0.51
C VAL A 77 -2.53 13.40 -0.52
N LEU A 78 -3.70 13.96 -0.20
CA LEU A 78 -4.85 14.01 -1.11
C LEU A 78 -4.74 15.11 -2.18
N THR A 79 -4.09 16.24 -1.90
CA THR A 79 -3.93 17.34 -2.87
C THR A 79 -3.08 16.98 -4.10
N LYS A 80 -2.14 16.03 -3.96
CA LYS A 80 -1.33 15.51 -5.07
C LYS A 80 -2.11 14.71 -6.11
N THR A 81 -3.37 14.35 -5.84
CA THR A 81 -4.19 13.52 -6.74
C THR A 81 -5.07 14.31 -7.72
N THR A 82 -5.07 15.65 -7.63
CA THR A 82 -5.87 16.55 -8.49
C THR A 82 -5.10 17.15 -9.66
N THR A 83 -3.84 16.76 -9.86
CA THR A 83 -2.96 17.30 -10.91
C THR A 83 -2.22 16.16 -11.62
N SER A 84 -2.93 15.35 -12.41
CA SER A 84 -2.37 14.57 -13.53
C SER A 84 -3.47 14.10 -14.47
#